data_AF-A0A922HMD3-F1
#
_entry.id   AF-A0A922HMD3-F1
#
_cell.length_a   1.000
_cell.length_b   1.000
_cell.length_c   1.000
_cell.angle_alpha   90.00
_cell.angle_beta   90.00
_cell.angle_gamma   90.00
#
_symmetry.space_group_name_H-M   'P 1'
#
loop_
_entity.id
_entity.type
_entity.pdbx_description
1 polymer ?
#
loop_
_entity_poly.entity_id
_entity_poly.type
_entity_poly.pdbx_seq_one_letter_code
_entity_poly.pdbx_strand_id
1 'polypeptide(L)'
;MYSLGYDNNNNNNGHMMMAEFFFFRYIDGQIMKSLPAVYELTLHHNPWHCDCGLRTFRKWMIEHRIPLSYSPNCTLPERLFGKSWNQLELDEFACPPIVVSIDTEVVVYEGRSKKIFFSKNDNQKLMNGKFCSKKFAKKKLISLFTPLMLLLLLLYSC
;
A
#
# COMPACT_ATOMS: atom_id res chain seq x y z
N MET A 1 -13.87 27.23 -7.45
CA MET A 1 -13.09 28.32 -8.06
C MET A 1 -12.58 27.78 -9.40
N TYR A 2 -13.42 27.84 -10.44
CA TYR A 2 -13.05 27.49 -11.80
C TYR A 2 -12.70 28.79 -12.53
N SER A 3 -11.65 28.79 -13.34
CA SER A 3 -11.22 29.98 -14.08
C SER A 3 -10.95 29.59 -15.53
N LEU A 4 -11.21 30.51 -16.45
CA LEU A 4 -10.74 30.36 -17.82
C LEU A 4 -9.23 30.61 -17.86
N GLY A 5 -8.48 29.63 -18.35
CA GLY A 5 -7.06 29.74 -18.64
C GLY A 5 -6.84 29.72 -20.14
N TYR A 6 -5.84 30.47 -20.60
CA TYR A 6 -5.46 30.54 -22.00
C TYR A 6 -4.22 29.66 -22.22
N ASP A 7 -4.36 28.59 -23.01
CA ASP A 7 -3.25 27.72 -23.38
C ASP A 7 -2.57 28.29 -24.64
N ASN A 8 -1.27 28.60 -24.55
CA ASN A 8 -0.50 29.11 -25.69
C ASN A 8 -0.16 28.03 -26.72
N ASN A 9 -0.33 26.74 -26.40
CA ASN A 9 0.00 25.62 -27.30
C ASN A 9 -1.19 25.07 -28.08
N ASN A 10 -2.41 25.31 -27.62
CA ASN A 10 -3.63 24.97 -28.35
C ASN A 10 -4.57 26.16 -28.27
N ASN A 11 -4.97 26.70 -29.42
CA ASN A 11 -5.79 27.91 -29.62
C ASN A 11 -7.23 27.82 -29.04
N ASN A 12 -7.38 27.22 -27.86
CA ASN A 12 -8.63 26.92 -27.18
C ASN A 12 -8.60 27.53 -25.78
N ASN A 13 -9.69 28.20 -25.41
CA ASN A 13 -9.90 28.68 -24.05
C ASN A 13 -10.19 27.45 -23.16
N GLY A 14 -9.20 27.04 -22.37
CA GLY A 14 -9.32 25.91 -21.46
C GLY A 14 -9.90 26.32 -20.11
N HIS A 15 -10.57 25.41 -19.41
CA HIS A 15 -10.96 25.64 -18.01
C HIS A 15 -9.85 25.12 -17.08
N MET A 16 -9.32 25.97 -16.22
CA MET A 16 -8.40 25.59 -15.15
C MET A 16 -9.19 25.46 -13.84
N MET A 17 -8.89 24.42 -13.07
CA MET A 17 -9.43 24.29 -11.72
C MET A 17 -8.33 24.53 -10.68
N MET A 18 -8.56 25.54 -9.85
CA MET A 18 -7.67 25.93 -8.77
C MET A 18 -8.25 25.42 -7.44
N ALA A 19 -7.53 24.51 -6.79
CA ALA A 19 -7.88 23.94 -5.49
C ALA A 19 -6.62 23.80 -4.64
N GLU A 20 -6.11 24.93 -4.17
CA GLU A 20 -4.95 25.06 -3.28
C GLU A 20 -5.40 25.53 -1.90
N PHE A 21 -4.78 25.04 -0.81
CA PHE A 21 -5.11 25.41 0.57
C PHE A 21 -6.56 25.10 1.02
N PHE A 22 -7.23 24.12 0.41
CA PHE A 22 -8.61 23.74 0.73
C PHE A 22 -8.74 22.60 1.76
N PHE A 23 -7.62 22.11 2.31
CA PHE A 23 -7.58 20.96 3.23
C PHE A 23 -8.18 19.67 2.65
N PHE A 24 -8.22 19.52 1.33
CA PHE A 24 -8.72 18.29 0.71
C PHE A 24 -7.82 17.10 1.03
N ARG A 25 -8.47 15.97 1.36
CA ARG A 25 -7.79 14.69 1.57
C ARG A 25 -7.90 13.78 0.35
N TYR A 26 -9.03 13.83 -0.34
CA TYR A 26 -9.27 13.12 -1.59
C TYR A 26 -10.25 13.90 -2.48
N ILE A 27 -10.25 13.60 -3.78
CA ILE A 27 -11.25 14.03 -4.75
C ILE A 27 -11.80 12.76 -5.39
N ASP A 28 -13.12 12.65 -5.53
CA ASP A 28 -13.73 11.53 -6.26
C ASP A 28 -13.61 11.78 -7.77
N GLY A 29 -13.05 10.83 -8.51
CA GLY A 29 -12.94 10.91 -9.96
C GLY A 29 -14.29 10.93 -10.69
N GLN A 30 -15.39 10.52 -10.05
CA GLN A 30 -16.74 10.63 -10.62
C GLN A 30 -17.18 12.08 -10.80
N ILE A 31 -16.77 12.97 -9.88
CA ILE A 31 -17.10 14.40 -9.97
C ILE A 31 -16.46 14.99 -11.23
N MET A 32 -15.25 14.53 -11.59
CA MET A 32 -14.53 15.02 -12.76
C MET A 32 -15.24 14.71 -14.09
N LYS A 33 -16.05 13.65 -14.16
CA LYS A 33 -16.82 13.32 -15.37
C LYS A 33 -17.92 14.35 -15.68
N SER A 34 -18.35 15.09 -14.66
CA SER A 34 -19.43 16.08 -14.77
C SER A 34 -18.92 17.49 -15.04
N LEU A 35 -17.61 17.71 -14.95
CA LEU A 35 -17.01 19.03 -15.13
C LEU A 35 -16.78 19.34 -16.62
N PRO A 36 -16.83 20.62 -17.01
CA PRO A 36 -16.36 21.07 -18.33
C PRO A 36 -14.93 20.59 -18.57
N ALA A 37 -14.49 20.50 -19.83
CA ALA A 37 -13.15 20.07 -20.19
C ALA A 37 -12.07 20.90 -19.45
N VAL A 38 -11.55 20.32 -18.37
CA VAL A 38 -10.47 20.90 -17.57
C VAL A 38 -9.17 20.62 -18.30
N TYR A 39 -8.35 21.65 -18.51
CA TYR A 39 -7.05 21.48 -19.16
C TYR A 39 -5.90 21.44 -18.15
N GLU A 40 -6.07 21.99 -16.95
CA GLU A 40 -5.01 22.08 -15.94
C GLU A 40 -5.57 22.09 -14.51
N LEU A 41 -4.81 21.49 -13.59
CA LEU A 41 -5.15 21.38 -12.18
C LEU A 41 -4.06 21.96 -11.27
N THR A 42 -4.46 22.80 -10.32
CA THR A 42 -3.60 23.22 -9.20
C THR A 42 -4.12 22.61 -7.90
N LEU A 43 -3.39 21.63 -7.35
CA LEU A 43 -3.80 20.81 -6.21
C LEU A 43 -2.82 20.84 -5.03
N HIS A 44 -1.70 21.54 -5.16
CA HIS A 44 -0.69 21.63 -4.12
C HIS A 44 -1.22 22.28 -2.84
N HIS A 45 -0.46 22.14 -1.74
CA HIS A 45 -0.85 22.61 -0.41
C HIS A 45 -2.19 22.06 0.10
N ASN A 46 -2.46 20.78 -0.16
CA ASN A 46 -3.54 20.05 0.49
C ASN A 46 -2.97 18.80 1.18
N PRO A 47 -3.55 18.37 2.32
CA PRO A 47 -3.11 17.20 3.07
C PRO A 47 -3.58 15.89 2.41
N TRP A 48 -3.05 15.59 1.23
CA TRP A 48 -3.50 14.48 0.40
C TRP A 48 -3.34 13.12 1.08
N HIS A 49 -4.42 12.35 1.07
CA HIS A 49 -4.44 10.95 1.47
C HIS A 49 -4.34 10.07 0.23
N CYS A 50 -3.13 9.58 -0.06
CA CYS A 50 -2.79 8.82 -1.25
C CYS A 50 -3.10 7.33 -1.08
N ASP A 51 -4.39 7.02 -0.99
CA ASP A 51 -4.93 5.66 -0.87
C ASP A 51 -5.89 5.32 -2.02
N CYS A 52 -6.65 4.22 -1.87
CA CYS A 52 -7.57 3.77 -2.92
C CYS A 52 -8.75 4.73 -3.16
N GLY A 53 -9.10 5.59 -2.20
CA GLY A 53 -10.14 6.61 -2.41
C GLY A 53 -9.71 7.65 -3.45
N LEU A 54 -8.43 8.02 -3.45
CA LEU A 54 -7.86 8.97 -4.40
C LEU A 54 -7.46 8.33 -5.74
N ARG A 55 -7.34 7.00 -5.79
CA ARG A 55 -6.91 6.26 -6.99
C ARG A 55 -7.78 6.54 -8.22
N THR A 56 -9.10 6.63 -8.07
CA THR A 56 -10.02 6.88 -9.20
C THR A 56 -9.76 8.24 -9.84
N PHE A 57 -9.51 9.26 -9.03
CA PHE A 57 -9.15 10.60 -9.51
C PHE A 57 -7.78 10.61 -10.17
N ARG A 58 -6.77 9.98 -9.56
CA ARG A 58 -5.43 9.86 -10.15
C ARG A 58 -5.48 9.17 -11.51
N LYS A 59 -6.27 8.10 -11.63
CA LYS A 59 -6.49 7.37 -12.89
C LYS A 59 -7.13 8.28 -13.95
N TRP A 60 -8.18 9.02 -13.60
CA TRP A 60 -8.84 9.95 -14.51
C TRP A 60 -7.86 10.98 -15.07
N MET A 61 -7.00 11.56 -14.24
CA MET A 61 -5.98 12.53 -14.69
C MET A 61 -5.01 11.93 -15.71
N ILE A 62 -4.54 10.70 -15.46
CA ILE A 62 -3.60 10.01 -16.35
C ILE A 62 -4.27 9.71 -17.69
N GLU A 63 -5.49 9.18 -17.67
CA GLU A 63 -6.26 8.84 -18.89
C GLU A 63 -6.54 10.07 -19.76
N HIS A 64 -6.82 11.22 -19.14
CA HIS A 64 -7.13 12.48 -19.84
C HIS A 64 -5.90 13.37 -20.02
N ARG A 65 -4.70 12.91 -19.62
CA ARG A 65 -3.42 13.64 -19.70
C ARG A 65 -3.48 15.04 -19.09
N ILE A 66 -4.16 15.18 -17.94
CA ILE A 66 -4.33 16.47 -17.28
C ILE A 66 -3.03 16.88 -16.58
N PRO A 67 -2.34 17.96 -17.03
CA PRO A 67 -1.18 18.48 -16.34
C PRO A 67 -1.53 19.04 -14.96
N LEU A 68 -0.55 18.95 -14.06
CA LEU A 68 -0.55 19.62 -12.77
C LEU A 68 0.39 20.82 -12.85
N SER A 69 -0.07 22.00 -12.45
CA SER A 69 0.78 23.19 -12.37
C SER A 69 1.94 22.97 -11.39
N TYR A 70 1.63 22.32 -10.25
CA TYR A 70 2.60 21.88 -9.26
C TYR A 70 2.24 20.48 -8.78
N SER A 71 3.23 19.57 -8.75
CA SER A 71 3.03 18.20 -8.27
C SER A 71 2.77 18.21 -6.76
N PRO A 72 1.59 17.77 -6.29
CA PRO A 72 1.29 17.70 -4.87
C PRO A 72 2.05 16.54 -4.20
N ASN A 73 2.24 16.67 -2.90
CA ASN A 73 2.88 15.65 -2.07
C ASN A 73 1.85 14.97 -1.18
N CYS A 74 2.04 13.67 -0.94
CA CYS A 74 1.20 12.89 -0.04
C CYS A 74 1.50 13.24 1.43
N THR A 75 0.46 13.48 2.22
CA THR A 75 0.57 13.62 3.69
C THR A 75 0.24 12.32 4.40
N LEU A 76 -0.58 11.48 3.79
CA LEU A 76 -0.89 10.14 4.27
C LEU A 76 -0.99 9.19 3.07
N PRO A 77 -0.94 7.86 3.26
CA PRO A 77 -0.53 7.16 4.48
C PRO A 77 0.97 7.34 4.78
N GLU A 78 1.43 6.94 5.97
CA GLU A 78 2.83 7.08 6.41
C GLU A 78 3.85 6.53 5.40
N ARG A 79 3.55 5.39 4.77
CA ARG A 79 4.42 4.78 3.74
C ARG A 79 4.69 5.69 2.52
N LEU A 80 3.81 6.66 2.26
CA LEU A 80 3.91 7.62 1.15
C LEU A 80 4.17 9.04 1.62
N PHE A 81 4.39 9.27 2.92
CA PHE A 81 4.56 10.61 3.46
C PHE A 81 5.67 11.37 2.72
N GLY A 82 5.35 12.58 2.26
CA GLY A 82 6.27 13.47 1.55
C GLY A 82 6.56 13.10 0.10
N LYS A 83 6.13 11.94 -0.39
CA LYS A 83 6.33 11.56 -1.80
C LYS A 83 5.47 12.41 -2.72
N SER A 84 6.06 12.83 -3.83
CA SER A 84 5.37 13.63 -4.85
C SER A 84 4.58 12.74 -5.80
N TRP A 85 3.42 13.18 -6.29
CA TRP A 85 2.59 12.37 -7.19
C TRP A 85 3.30 11.97 -8.48
N ASN A 86 4.24 12.77 -8.97
CA ASN A 86 5.06 12.43 -10.14
C ASN A 86 6.00 11.24 -9.92
N GLN A 87 6.30 10.89 -8.67
CA GLN A 87 7.12 9.74 -8.30
C GLN A 87 6.29 8.49 -8.00
N LEU A 88 4.96 8.62 -8.07
CA LEU A 88 4.02 7.57 -7.67
C LEU A 88 3.32 6.95 -8.87
N GLU A 89 3.40 5.63 -8.94
CA GLU A 89 2.58 4.86 -9.87
C GLU A 89 1.15 4.70 -9.34
N LEU A 90 0.20 4.39 -10.22
CA LEU A 90 -1.21 4.25 -9.84
C LEU A 90 -1.41 3.21 -8.73
N ASP A 91 -0.65 2.11 -8.75
CA ASP A 91 -0.69 1.03 -7.77
C ASP A 91 -0.15 1.40 -6.39
N GLU A 92 0.63 2.47 -6.28
CA GLU A 92 0.98 3.03 -4.98
C GLU A 92 -0.23 3.69 -4.30
N PHE A 93 -1.31 4.01 -5.01
CA PHE A 93 -2.58 4.47 -4.41
C PHE A 93 -3.48 3.29 -4.01
N ALA A 94 -2.93 2.12 -3.67
CA ALA A 94 -3.71 0.99 -3.16
C ALA A 94 -4.03 1.13 -1.68
N CYS A 95 -5.16 0.54 -1.26
CA CYS A 95 -5.54 0.46 0.15
C CYS A 95 -4.71 -0.61 0.89
N PRO A 96 -4.43 -0.40 2.19
CA PRO A 96 -3.73 -1.40 2.99
C PRO A 96 -4.54 -2.70 3.02
N PRO A 97 -3.88 -3.87 2.87
CA PRO A 97 -4.56 -5.15 2.91
C PRO A 97 -5.14 -5.38 4.31
N ILE A 98 -6.42 -5.77 4.38
CA ILE A 98 -6.98 -6.32 5.61
C ILE A 98 -6.49 -7.77 5.69
N VAL A 99 -5.61 -8.05 6.64
CA VAL A 99 -5.13 -9.41 6.94
C VAL A 99 -6.00 -9.98 8.05
N VAL A 100 -6.84 -10.95 7.72
CA VAL A 100 -7.61 -11.70 8.73
C VAL A 100 -6.90 -13.02 8.97
N SER A 101 -6.41 -13.23 10.20
CA SER A 101 -6.02 -14.57 10.67
C SER A 101 -7.28 -15.32 11.02
N ILE A 102 -7.57 -16.38 10.29
CA ILE A 102 -8.60 -17.33 10.71
C ILE A 102 -7.96 -18.10 11.86
N ASP A 103 -8.38 -17.81 13.10
CA ASP A 103 -7.91 -18.46 14.32
C ASP A 103 -8.14 -19.96 14.19
N THR A 104 -7.11 -20.64 13.70
CA THR A 104 -7.02 -22.08 13.66
C THR A 104 -5.90 -22.39 14.61
N GLU A 105 -6.16 -23.19 15.64
CA GLU A 105 -5.11 -23.64 16.54
C GLU A 105 -4.02 -24.36 15.72
N VAL A 106 -2.89 -23.68 15.50
CA VAL A 106 -1.82 -24.18 14.64
C VAL A 106 -0.91 -25.07 15.48
N VAL A 107 -1.34 -26.31 15.75
CA VAL A 107 -0.43 -27.33 16.30
C VAL A 107 0.61 -27.68 15.23
N VAL A 108 1.90 -27.54 15.56
CA VAL A 108 3.05 -27.85 14.71
C VAL A 108 3.89 -28.93 15.39
N TYR A 109 4.28 -29.96 14.63
CA TYR A 109 5.16 -31.03 15.09
C TYR A 109 6.57 -30.85 14.54
N GLU A 110 7.59 -31.22 15.31
CA GLU A 110 9.00 -31.19 14.88
C GLU A 110 9.16 -31.92 13.53
N GLY A 111 9.87 -31.29 12.58
CA GLY A 111 10.07 -31.83 11.23
C GLY A 111 8.89 -31.68 10.26
N ARG A 112 7.74 -31.10 10.65
CA ARG A 112 6.60 -30.85 9.75
C ARG A 112 6.41 -29.37 9.43
N SER A 113 6.14 -29.08 8.15
CA SER A 113 5.72 -27.75 7.70
C SER A 113 4.19 -27.65 7.76
N LYS A 114 3.66 -26.64 8.46
CA LYS A 114 2.22 -26.29 8.41
C LYS A 114 2.06 -24.98 7.65
N LYS A 115 1.08 -24.94 6.73
CA LYS A 115 0.73 -23.73 5.98
C LYS A 115 -0.31 -22.96 6.78
N ILE A 116 -0.03 -21.69 7.05
CA ILE A 116 -1.02 -20.75 7.59
C ILE A 116 -1.58 -19.97 6.40
N PHE A 117 -2.90 -19.91 6.32
CA PHE A 117 -3.60 -19.20 5.26
C PHE A 117 -4.02 -17.83 5.79
N PHE A 118 -3.57 -16.78 5.10
CA PHE A 118 -4.08 -15.42 5.31
C PHE A 118 -5.10 -15.13 4.22
N SER A 119 -6.29 -14.71 4.62
CA SER A 119 -7.27 -14.16 3.68
C SER A 119 -7.05 -12.65 3.56
N LYS A 120 -6.84 -12.18 2.33
CA LYS A 120 -6.93 -10.75 1.99
C LYS A 120 -8.36 -10.50 1.50
N ASN A 121 -9.00 -9.45 2.02
CA ASN A 121 -10.41 -9.17 1.70
C ASN A 121 -10.64 -8.55 0.31
N ASP A 122 -9.56 -8.20 -0.41
CA ASP A 122 -9.63 -7.85 -1.83
C ASP A 122 -9.28 -9.10 -2.65
N ASN A 123 -10.04 -9.39 -3.70
CA ASN A 123 -9.96 -10.52 -4.67
C ASN A 123 -8.56 -10.84 -5.28
N GLN A 124 -7.51 -10.97 -4.47
CA GLN A 124 -6.15 -11.29 -4.87
C GLN A 124 -5.44 -12.11 -3.79
N LYS A 125 -5.37 -13.42 -4.10
CA LYS A 125 -4.39 -14.46 -3.72
C LYS A 125 -4.04 -14.64 -2.23
N LEU A 126 -4.28 -15.88 -1.77
CA LEU A 126 -3.76 -16.41 -0.50
C LEU A 126 -2.23 -16.31 -0.43
N MET A 127 -1.73 -15.64 0.61
CA MET A 127 -0.31 -15.66 0.95
C MET A 127 -0.01 -16.96 1.69
N ASN A 128 0.83 -17.83 1.09
CA ASN A 128 1.31 -19.06 1.72
C ASN A 128 2.65 -18.80 2.41
N GLY A 129 2.68 -18.73 3.74
CA GLY A 129 3.93 -18.73 4.51
C GLY A 129 4.35 -20.15 4.89
N LYS A 130 5.65 -20.48 4.76
CA LYS A 130 6.26 -21.68 5.35
C LYS A 130 7.11 -21.25 6.56
N PHE A 131 6.77 -21.71 7.76
CA PHE A 131 7.59 -21.52 8.95
C PHE A 131 8.29 -22.83 9.35
N CYS A 132 9.62 -22.79 9.46
CA CYS A 132 10.42 -23.82 10.11
C CYS A 132 10.82 -23.29 11.50
N SER A 133 10.29 -23.89 12.56
CA SER A 133 10.73 -23.55 13.92
C SER A 133 12.12 -24.16 14.17
N LYS A 134 13.17 -23.32 14.20
CA LYS A 134 14.41 -23.72 14.87
C LYS A 134 14.18 -23.62 16.37
N LYS A 135 14.36 -24.76 17.04
CA LYS A 135 14.22 -25.02 18.48
C LYS A 135 14.57 -23.79 19.35
N PHE A 136 13.58 -23.07 19.85
CA PHE A 136 13.69 -22.37 21.14
C PHE A 136 13.26 -23.37 22.23
N ALA A 137 14.14 -24.32 22.55
CA ALA A 137 13.95 -25.14 23.73
C ALA A 137 14.10 -24.22 24.95
N LYS A 138 13.01 -24.05 25.71
CA LYS A 138 13.04 -23.52 27.07
C LYS A 138 14.13 -24.26 27.84
N LYS A 139 15.29 -23.64 28.07
CA LYS A 139 16.28 -24.15 29.02
C LYS A 139 15.70 -23.98 30.43
N LYS A 140 14.91 -24.96 30.86
CA LYS A 140 14.69 -25.22 32.29
C LYS A 140 15.92 -25.99 32.74
N LEU A 141 16.75 -25.34 33.58
CA LEU A 141 17.80 -26.02 34.32
C LEU A 141 17.19 -27.23 35.04
N ILE A 142 17.58 -28.44 34.68
CA ILE A 142 17.84 -29.52 35.65
C ILE A 142 19.01 -30.33 35.07
N SER A 143 20.05 -30.39 35.89
CA SER A 143 21.24 -31.22 35.77
C SER A 143 20.94 -32.68 35.42
N LEU A 144 21.84 -33.27 34.64
CA LEU A 144 22.26 -34.69 34.60
C LEU A 144 22.38 -35.14 33.14
N PHE A 145 23.51 -34.83 32.53
CA PHE A 145 23.93 -35.45 31.28
C PHE A 145 25.32 -36.03 31.49
N THR A 146 25.36 -37.35 31.63
CA THR A 146 26.56 -38.17 31.61
C THR A 146 27.19 -38.14 30.20
N PRO A 147 28.52 -38.33 30.08
CA PRO A 147 29.23 -38.24 28.80
C PRO A 147 28.78 -39.26 27.75
N LEU A 148 28.02 -40.30 28.13
CA LEU A 148 27.46 -41.29 27.20
C LEU A 148 26.37 -40.72 26.27
N MET A 149 25.69 -39.63 26.66
CA MET A 149 24.63 -39.02 25.86
C MET A 149 25.13 -38.06 24.76
N LEU A 150 26.41 -37.65 24.79
CA LEU A 150 26.99 -36.83 23.71
C LEU A 150 27.26 -37.66 22.43
N LEU A 151 27.54 -38.95 22.57
CA LEU A 151 27.81 -39.86 21.45
C LEU A 151 26.55 -40.24 20.67
N LEU A 152 25.38 -40.30 21.32
CA LEU A 152 24.11 -40.55 20.64
C LEU A 152 23.57 -39.32 19.89
N LEU A 153 23.93 -38.11 20.30
CA LEU A 153 23.52 -36.87 19.61
C LEU A 153 24.32 -36.57 18.33
N LEU A 154 25.44 -37.27 18.07
CA LEU A 154 26.25 -37.12 16.85
C LEU A 154 25.93 -38.17 15.77
N LEU A 155 25.12 -39.20 16.09
CA LEU A 155 24.73 -40.26 15.14
C LEU A 155 23.30 -40.10 14.59
N TYR A 156 22.50 -39.21 15.17
CA TYR A 156 21.19 -38.85 14.65
C TYR A 156 21.23 -37.42 14.10
N SER A 157 22.01 -37.25 13.04
CA SER A 157 21.95 -36.06 12.21
C SER A 157 20.82 -36.18 11.21
N CYS A 158 20.10 -35.07 11.06
CA CYS A 158 19.48 -34.69 9.81
C CYS A 158 20.58 -34.32 8.81
#